data_AF-A0A822YVG0-F1
#
_entry.id   AF-A0A822YVG0-F1
#
_cell.length_a   1.000
_cell.length_b   1.000
_cell.length_c   1.000
_cell.angle_alpha   90.00
_cell.angle_beta   90.00
_cell.angle_gamma   90.00
#
_symmetry.space_group_name_H-M   'P 1'
#
loop_
_entity.id
_entity.type
_entity.pdbx_description
1 polymer ?
#
loop_
_entity_poly.entity_id
_entity_poly.type
_entity_poly.pdbx_seq_one_letter_code
_entity_poly.pdbx_strand_id
1 'polypeptide(L)'
;MRYDIVPRTLLAPLSSIQRELQTILNFFNPKSRYFNYEPLGKSEEATEFFSTVTRNALCVTSHIACSYMGCTNLLSDAVTSLVELSPYRPCGTYVFCTGNNKLVALKNPDAVLQLLFYSLQLSLEPEENIADIACRSLKEHLIYEAELQASLPAKDVVILDNLEKLPLSSDGVGDAGTKLIDAALNDLGLVSIRCYS
;
A
#
# COMPACT_ATOMS: atom_id res chain seq x y z
N MET A 1 -2.80 5.57 -6.71
CA MET A 1 -4.05 5.24 -5.98
C MET A 1 -3.74 4.44 -4.71
N ARG A 2 -4.63 4.49 -3.73
CA ARG A 2 -4.42 3.92 -2.39
C ARG A 2 -4.31 2.40 -2.40
N TYR A 3 -5.28 1.70 -2.98
CA TYR A 3 -5.40 0.25 -3.04
C TYR A 3 -4.81 -0.39 -4.31
N ASP A 4 -4.23 0.38 -5.23
CA ASP A 4 -3.58 -0.16 -6.43
C ASP A 4 -2.51 -1.22 -6.09
N ILE A 5 -2.70 -2.46 -6.52
CA ILE A 5 -1.79 -3.57 -6.21
C ILE A 5 -0.50 -3.55 -7.04
N VAL A 6 -0.45 -2.84 -8.17
CA VAL A 6 0.68 -2.91 -9.12
C VAL A 6 1.98 -2.41 -8.50
N PRO A 7 2.05 -1.25 -7.80
CA PRO A 7 3.25 -0.80 -7.11
C PRO A 7 3.77 -1.76 -6.03
N ARG A 8 2.93 -2.71 -5.57
CA ARG A 8 3.27 -3.69 -4.53
C ARG A 8 3.69 -5.03 -5.12
N THR A 9 3.44 -5.28 -6.41
CA THR A 9 3.67 -6.58 -7.05
C THR A 9 5.11 -7.05 -6.91
N LEU A 10 6.08 -6.13 -7.06
CA LEU A 10 7.51 -6.44 -6.92
C LEU A 10 7.95 -6.70 -5.47
N LEU A 11 7.09 -6.53 -4.47
CA LEU A 11 7.39 -6.91 -3.10
C LEU A 11 7.23 -8.42 -2.85
N ALA A 12 6.63 -9.15 -3.81
CA ALA A 12 6.61 -10.61 -3.81
C ALA A 12 7.68 -11.18 -4.76
N PRO A 13 8.34 -12.30 -4.38
CA PRO A 13 9.18 -13.04 -5.31
C PRO A 13 8.37 -13.48 -6.53
N LEU A 14 8.90 -13.30 -7.75
CA LEU A 14 8.18 -13.65 -8.98
C LEU A 14 7.74 -15.12 -8.98
N SER A 15 8.59 -16.02 -8.47
CA SER A 15 8.29 -17.45 -8.31
C SER A 15 7.00 -17.72 -7.54
N SER A 16 6.60 -16.83 -6.63
CA SER A 16 5.40 -16.97 -5.81
C SER A 16 4.11 -16.48 -6.48
N ILE A 17 4.21 -15.65 -7.52
CA ILE A 17 3.06 -14.99 -8.16
C ILE A 17 2.98 -15.21 -9.67
N GLN A 18 3.97 -15.89 -10.28
CA GLN A 18 4.13 -15.94 -11.73
C GLN A 18 2.88 -16.44 -12.46
N ARG A 19 2.24 -17.50 -11.92
CA ARG A 19 1.07 -18.12 -12.53
C ARG A 19 -0.12 -17.15 -12.51
N GLU A 20 -0.42 -16.60 -11.35
CA GLU A 20 -1.54 -15.69 -11.14
C GLU A 20 -1.31 -14.38 -11.89
N LEU A 21 -0.07 -13.86 -11.87
CA LEU A 21 0.33 -12.65 -12.59
C LEU A 21 0.07 -12.78 -14.10
N GLN A 22 0.41 -13.90 -14.72
CA GLN A 22 0.13 -14.13 -16.15
C GLN A 22 -1.37 -14.01 -16.47
N THR A 23 -2.22 -14.53 -15.59
CA THR A 23 -3.68 -14.40 -15.71
C THR A 23 -4.12 -12.95 -15.53
N ILE A 24 -3.62 -12.29 -14.48
CA ILE A 24 -3.99 -10.92 -14.11
C ILE A 24 -3.53 -9.87 -15.12
N LEU A 25 -2.43 -10.08 -15.84
CA LEU A 25 -2.00 -9.16 -16.91
C LEU A 25 -3.07 -8.96 -17.99
N ASN A 26 -3.94 -9.95 -18.22
CA ASN A 26 -5.07 -9.82 -19.15
C ASN A 26 -6.16 -8.87 -18.67
N PHE A 27 -6.24 -8.60 -17.36
CA PHE A 27 -7.16 -7.63 -16.78
C PHE A 27 -6.77 -6.18 -17.15
N PHE A 28 -5.47 -5.91 -17.28
CA PHE A 28 -4.93 -4.59 -17.58
C PHE A 28 -4.76 -4.31 -19.08
N ASN A 29 -4.75 -5.34 -19.92
CA ASN A 29 -4.47 -5.20 -21.35
C ASN A 29 -5.72 -4.73 -22.14
N PRO A 30 -5.76 -3.52 -22.72
CA PRO A 30 -6.92 -3.02 -23.45
C PRO A 30 -7.29 -3.84 -24.71
N LYS A 31 -6.37 -4.67 -25.20
CA LYS A 31 -6.60 -5.56 -26.35
C LYS A 31 -7.12 -6.95 -25.94
N SER A 32 -7.16 -7.24 -24.64
CA SER A 32 -7.67 -8.49 -24.10
C SER A 32 -9.19 -8.46 -24.01
N ARG A 33 -9.84 -9.59 -24.27
CA ARG A 33 -11.28 -9.77 -23.99
C ARG A 33 -11.62 -9.69 -22.49
N TYR A 34 -10.61 -9.76 -21.63
CA TYR A 34 -10.73 -9.72 -20.19
C TYR A 34 -10.35 -8.35 -19.59
N PHE A 35 -10.15 -7.33 -20.43
CA PHE A 35 -9.85 -5.98 -19.95
C PHE A 35 -10.93 -5.48 -19.00
N ASN A 36 -10.53 -5.09 -17.79
CA ASN A 36 -11.43 -4.63 -16.71
C ASN A 36 -12.62 -5.59 -16.46
N TYR A 37 -12.44 -6.89 -16.72
CA TYR A 37 -13.51 -7.88 -16.62
C TYR A 37 -13.67 -8.33 -15.17
N GLU A 38 -14.72 -7.85 -14.52
CA GLU A 38 -14.95 -8.05 -13.08
C GLU A 38 -14.92 -9.52 -12.61
N PRO A 39 -15.49 -10.51 -13.34
CA PRO A 39 -15.36 -11.91 -12.95
C PRO A 39 -13.91 -12.43 -12.93
N LEU A 40 -13.03 -11.88 -13.78
CA LEU A 40 -11.59 -12.17 -13.68
C LEU A 40 -11.00 -11.49 -12.43
N GLY A 41 -11.37 -10.24 -12.14
CA GLY A 41 -10.90 -9.52 -10.96
C GLY A 41 -11.34 -10.15 -9.63
N LYS A 42 -12.41 -10.97 -9.65
CA LYS A 42 -12.93 -11.72 -8.49
C LYS A 42 -12.60 -13.22 -8.56
N SER A 43 -11.72 -13.64 -9.46
CA SER A 43 -11.36 -15.05 -9.61
C SER A 43 -10.49 -15.54 -8.45
N GLU A 44 -10.30 -16.86 -8.37
CA GLU A 44 -9.36 -17.47 -7.43
C GLU A 44 -7.94 -16.97 -7.67
N GLU A 45 -7.51 -16.84 -8.94
CA GLU A 45 -6.19 -16.32 -9.30
C GLU A 45 -6.00 -14.87 -8.84
N ALA A 46 -7.02 -14.02 -8.96
CA ALA A 46 -6.95 -12.64 -8.49
C ALA A 46 -6.83 -12.56 -6.96
N THR A 47 -7.59 -13.40 -6.28
CA THR A 47 -7.58 -13.48 -4.81
C THR A 47 -6.25 -14.01 -4.29
N GLU A 48 -5.70 -15.05 -4.91
CA GLU A 48 -4.40 -15.63 -4.57
C GLU A 48 -3.26 -14.66 -4.87
N PHE A 49 -3.30 -13.99 -6.03
CA PHE A 49 -2.35 -12.94 -6.38
C PHE A 49 -2.32 -11.84 -5.32
N PHE A 50 -3.49 -11.29 -4.98
CA PHE A 50 -3.63 -10.24 -3.98
C PHE A 50 -3.10 -10.68 -2.60
N SER A 51 -3.50 -11.89 -2.17
CA SER A 51 -3.09 -12.44 -0.88
C SER A 51 -1.59 -12.67 -0.80
N THR A 52 -1.00 -13.26 -1.83
CA THR A 52 0.43 -13.53 -1.89
C THR A 52 1.27 -12.26 -1.99
N VAL A 53 0.85 -11.27 -2.79
CA VAL A 53 1.50 -9.96 -2.84
C VAL A 53 1.45 -9.25 -1.48
N THR A 54 0.27 -9.21 -0.85
CA THR A 54 0.08 -8.53 0.44
C THR A 54 0.87 -9.21 1.56
N ARG A 55 0.89 -10.55 1.59
CA ARG A 55 1.67 -11.33 2.57
C ARG A 55 3.16 -11.07 2.43
N ASN A 56 3.70 -11.09 1.21
CA ASN A 56 5.13 -10.82 1.00
C ASN A 56 5.48 -9.36 1.32
N ALA A 57 4.60 -8.42 0.96
CA ALA A 57 4.76 -7.02 1.35
C ALA A 57 4.83 -6.86 2.88
N LEU A 58 3.97 -7.55 3.64
CA LEU A 58 4.02 -7.59 5.11
C LEU A 58 5.38 -8.11 5.61
N CYS A 59 5.89 -9.19 5.02
CA CYS A 59 7.19 -9.76 5.41
C CYS A 59 8.32 -8.74 5.18
N VAL A 60 8.35 -8.08 4.03
CA VAL A 60 9.36 -7.07 3.69
C VAL A 60 9.27 -5.86 4.62
N THR A 61 8.06 -5.31 4.84
CA THR A 61 7.88 -4.14 5.69
C THR A 61 8.18 -4.43 7.16
N SER A 62 7.77 -5.60 7.66
CA SER A 62 8.04 -6.01 9.04
C SER A 62 9.52 -6.25 9.28
N HIS A 63 10.21 -6.90 8.32
CA HIS A 63 11.66 -7.12 8.42
C HIS A 63 12.43 -5.79 8.46
N ILE A 64 12.09 -4.85 7.57
CA ILE A 64 12.70 -3.51 7.57
C ILE A 64 12.38 -2.73 8.84
N ALA A 65 11.14 -2.78 9.34
CA ALA A 65 10.78 -2.14 10.60
C ALA A 65 11.57 -2.73 11.78
N CYS A 66 11.69 -4.05 11.88
CA CYS A 66 12.50 -4.73 12.90
C CYS A 66 13.98 -4.31 12.82
N SER A 67 14.55 -4.27 11.61
CA SER A 67 15.93 -3.83 11.39
C SER A 67 16.13 -2.37 11.82
N TYR A 68 15.21 -1.47 11.44
CA TYR A 68 15.26 -0.05 11.80
C TYR A 68 15.16 0.19 13.31
N MET A 69 14.34 -0.60 14.00
CA MET A 69 14.20 -0.55 15.47
C MET A 69 15.40 -1.16 16.22
N GLY A 70 16.43 -1.63 15.50
CA GLY A 70 17.61 -2.24 16.11
C GLY A 70 17.34 -3.61 16.74
N CYS A 71 16.37 -4.36 16.22
CA CYS A 71 16.06 -5.70 16.71
C CYS A 71 17.22 -6.66 16.38
N THR A 72 18.13 -6.88 17.33
CA THR A 72 19.30 -7.76 17.19
C THR A 72 18.98 -9.23 17.45
N ASN A 73 17.72 -9.64 17.28
CA ASN A 73 17.34 -11.03 17.52
C ASN A 73 17.97 -11.93 16.45
N LEU A 74 18.70 -12.96 16.87
CA LEU A 74 19.28 -13.99 15.97
C LEU A 74 18.22 -14.64 15.06
N LEU A 75 16.96 -14.61 15.49
CA LEU A 75 15.82 -15.07 14.72
C LEU A 75 15.54 -14.20 13.48
N SER A 76 15.83 -12.89 13.50
CA SER A 76 15.66 -12.01 12.34
C SER A 76 16.60 -12.42 11.21
N ASP A 77 17.88 -12.65 11.53
CA ASP A 77 18.87 -13.11 10.56
C ASP A 77 18.55 -14.52 10.06
N ALA A 78 18.12 -15.41 10.96
CA ALA A 78 17.67 -16.75 10.58
C ALA A 78 16.44 -16.70 9.64
N VAL A 79 15.49 -15.79 9.84
CA VAL A 79 14.33 -15.63 8.96
C VAL A 79 14.74 -15.23 7.54
N THR A 80 15.74 -14.35 7.38
CA THR A 80 16.24 -14.01 6.03
C THR A 80 16.90 -15.18 5.30
N SER A 81 17.39 -16.19 6.04
CA SER A 81 17.91 -17.43 5.45
C SER A 81 16.82 -18.42 5.01
N LEU A 82 15.59 -18.25 5.52
CA LEU A 82 14.45 -19.13 5.27
C LEU A 82 13.42 -18.53 4.30
N VAL A 83 13.34 -17.20 4.25
CA VAL A 83 12.35 -16.45 3.47
C VAL A 83 13.07 -15.51 2.53
N GLU A 84 12.86 -15.69 1.23
CA GLU A 84 13.34 -14.77 0.21
C GLU A 84 12.54 -13.47 0.28
N LEU A 85 13.17 -12.40 0.77
CA LEU A 85 12.57 -11.07 0.80
C LEU A 85 12.90 -10.33 -0.50
N SER A 86 11.92 -9.60 -1.02
CA SER A 86 12.14 -8.77 -2.21
C SER A 86 13.24 -7.71 -1.97
N PRO A 87 14.19 -7.55 -2.92
CA PRO A 87 15.22 -6.52 -2.84
C PRO A 87 14.71 -5.14 -3.28
N TYR A 88 13.52 -5.06 -3.90
CA TYR A 88 13.03 -3.80 -4.46
C TYR A 88 12.68 -2.80 -3.37
N ARG A 89 13.06 -1.54 -3.58
CA ARG A 89 12.79 -0.42 -2.68
C ARG A 89 12.20 0.75 -3.46
N PRO A 90 11.28 1.52 -2.85
CA PRO A 90 10.79 2.75 -3.46
C PRO A 90 11.94 3.72 -3.75
N CYS A 91 11.85 4.43 -4.87
CA CYS A 91 12.82 5.45 -5.26
C CYS A 91 12.09 6.67 -5.84
N GLY A 92 12.56 7.87 -5.48
CA GLY A 92 11.96 9.13 -5.91
C GLY A 92 10.82 9.61 -5.01
N THR A 93 10.01 10.54 -5.52
CA THR A 93 8.84 11.07 -4.80
C THR A 93 7.61 10.24 -5.15
N TYR A 94 6.94 9.71 -4.14
CA TYR A 94 5.66 9.03 -4.29
C TYR A 94 4.52 9.98 -3.93
N VAL A 95 3.43 9.90 -4.68
CA VAL A 95 2.21 10.64 -4.42
C VAL A 95 1.06 9.64 -4.30
N PHE A 96 0.47 9.55 -3.11
CA PHE A 96 -0.70 8.74 -2.84
C PHE A 96 -1.96 9.59 -3.04
N CYS A 97 -2.91 9.07 -3.81
CA CYS A 97 -4.26 9.63 -3.92
C CYS A 97 -5.13 8.95 -2.86
N THR A 98 -5.76 9.73 -2.00
CA THR A 98 -6.58 9.25 -0.88
C THR A 98 -8.03 8.96 -1.28
N GLY A 99 -8.46 9.29 -2.50
CA GLY A 99 -9.82 9.09 -3.00
C GLY A 99 -10.83 10.18 -2.57
N ASN A 100 -10.37 11.21 -1.85
CA ASN A 100 -11.17 12.37 -1.43
C ASN A 100 -10.63 13.68 -2.03
N ASN A 101 -10.05 13.61 -3.23
CA ASN A 101 -9.38 14.70 -3.95
C ASN A 101 -8.14 15.28 -3.26
N LYS A 102 -7.60 14.62 -2.23
CA LYS A 102 -6.34 14.99 -1.59
C LYS A 102 -5.19 14.12 -2.07
N LEU A 103 -3.99 14.69 -1.99
CA LEU A 103 -2.75 14.04 -2.39
C LEU A 103 -1.77 14.05 -1.23
N VAL A 104 -1.10 12.93 -1.00
CA VAL A 104 -0.07 12.81 0.04
C VAL A 104 1.25 12.46 -0.62
N ALA A 105 2.22 13.37 -0.55
CA ALA A 105 3.53 13.23 -1.17
C ALA A 105 4.61 12.86 -0.15
N LEU A 106 5.46 11.88 -0.48
CA LEU A 106 6.55 11.40 0.37
C LEU A 106 7.82 11.14 -0.44
N LYS A 107 8.98 11.38 0.18
CA LYS A 107 10.30 11.11 -0.40
C LYS A 107 11.11 10.05 0.36
N ASN A 108 10.84 9.85 1.64
CA ASN A 108 11.55 8.85 2.43
C ASN A 108 11.18 7.44 1.93
N PRO A 109 12.14 6.64 1.42
CA PRO A 109 11.84 5.36 0.77
C PRO A 109 11.31 4.31 1.75
N ASP A 110 11.78 4.33 3.00
CA ASP A 110 11.32 3.40 4.04
C ASP A 110 9.87 3.71 4.44
N ALA A 111 9.53 4.98 4.58
CA ALA A 111 8.16 5.41 4.84
C ALA A 111 7.22 5.09 3.69
N VAL A 112 7.65 5.31 2.44
CA VAL A 112 6.88 4.89 1.26
C VAL A 112 6.67 3.38 1.28
N LEU A 113 7.69 2.60 1.62
CA LEU A 113 7.59 1.14 1.71
C LEU A 113 6.57 0.70 2.76
N GLN A 114 6.59 1.32 3.95
CA GLN A 114 5.58 1.08 4.99
C GLN A 114 4.19 1.47 4.50
N LEU A 115 4.04 2.63 3.85
CA LEU A 115 2.77 3.09 3.31
C LEU A 115 2.22 2.20 2.20
N LEU A 116 3.06 1.67 1.31
CA LEU A 116 2.64 0.75 0.26
C LEU A 116 1.92 -0.47 0.84
N PHE A 117 2.32 -0.91 2.03
CA PHE A 117 1.65 -1.98 2.76
C PHE A 117 0.45 -1.47 3.58
N TYR A 118 0.65 -0.54 4.51
CA TYR A 118 -0.41 -0.17 5.46
C TYR A 118 -1.58 0.58 4.82
N SER A 119 -1.37 1.34 3.75
CA SER A 119 -2.48 1.99 3.03
C SER A 119 -3.39 0.98 2.32
N LEU A 120 -2.85 -0.20 1.98
CA LEU A 120 -3.58 -1.34 1.42
C LEU A 120 -4.33 -2.11 2.52
N GLN A 121 -3.89 -2.00 3.78
CA GLN A 121 -4.35 -2.87 4.87
C GLN A 121 -5.78 -2.59 5.34
N LEU A 122 -6.34 -1.35 5.33
CA LEU A 122 -7.63 -1.14 6.02
C LEU A 122 -8.54 -0.04 5.46
N SER A 123 -9.57 -0.47 4.74
CA SER A 123 -10.96 -0.26 5.18
C SER A 123 -11.74 -1.56 4.93
N LEU A 124 -11.15 -2.66 5.39
CA LEU A 124 -11.82 -3.95 5.51
C LEU A 124 -12.92 -3.77 6.56
N GLU A 125 -14.10 -3.34 6.13
CA GLU A 125 -15.29 -3.62 6.93
C GLU A 125 -15.32 -5.14 7.17
N PRO A 126 -15.68 -5.63 8.37
CA PRO A 126 -15.63 -7.05 8.72
C PRO A 126 -16.36 -7.99 7.73
N GLU A 127 -17.19 -7.43 6.85
CA GLU A 127 -18.04 -8.10 5.88
C GLU A 127 -17.49 -8.07 4.44
N GLU A 128 -16.42 -7.33 4.14
CA GLU A 128 -15.91 -7.20 2.76
C GLU A 128 -15.17 -8.47 2.32
N ASN A 129 -15.65 -9.11 1.24
CA ASN A 129 -15.07 -10.34 0.71
C ASN A 129 -13.70 -10.05 0.05
N ILE A 130 -12.71 -10.90 0.31
CA ILE A 130 -11.37 -10.80 -0.28
C ILE A 130 -11.37 -10.72 -1.82
N ALA A 131 -12.33 -11.36 -2.49
CA ALA A 131 -12.47 -11.28 -3.93
C ALA A 131 -12.86 -9.87 -4.41
N ASP A 132 -13.71 -9.16 -3.65
CA ASP A 132 -14.08 -7.77 -3.96
C ASP A 132 -12.87 -6.83 -3.77
N ILE A 133 -12.05 -7.09 -2.74
CA ILE A 133 -10.84 -6.33 -2.46
C ILE A 133 -9.78 -6.55 -3.54
N ALA A 134 -9.56 -7.80 -3.94
CA ALA A 134 -8.68 -8.14 -5.04
C ALA A 134 -9.14 -7.40 -6.31
N CYS A 135 -10.43 -7.47 -6.65
CA CYS A 135 -10.99 -6.78 -7.80
C CYS A 135 -10.82 -5.26 -7.72
N ARG A 136 -11.10 -4.64 -6.56
CA ARG A 136 -10.87 -3.21 -6.31
C ARG A 136 -9.41 -2.84 -6.53
N SER A 137 -8.48 -3.61 -5.97
CA SER A 137 -7.04 -3.35 -6.06
C SER A 137 -6.52 -3.36 -7.50
N LEU A 138 -7.13 -4.18 -8.37
CA LEU A 138 -6.85 -4.20 -9.81
C LEU A 138 -7.50 -3.01 -10.52
N LYS A 139 -8.77 -2.72 -10.23
CA LYS A 139 -9.50 -1.59 -10.83
C LYS A 139 -8.84 -0.24 -10.53
N GLU A 140 -8.28 -0.08 -9.34
CA GLU A 140 -7.57 1.14 -8.95
C GLU A 140 -6.39 1.48 -9.87
N HIS A 141 -5.76 0.47 -10.49
CA HIS A 141 -4.69 0.71 -11.45
C HIS A 141 -5.18 1.37 -12.74
N LEU A 142 -6.47 1.25 -13.06
CA LEU A 142 -7.06 1.71 -14.32
C LEU A 142 -7.63 3.13 -14.25
N ILE A 143 -7.71 3.74 -13.06
CA ILE A 143 -8.47 4.98 -12.83
C ILE A 143 -7.59 6.22 -12.54
N TYR A 144 -6.27 6.13 -12.77
CA TYR A 144 -5.36 7.26 -12.53
C TYR A 144 -5.78 8.53 -13.26
N GLU A 145 -6.21 8.44 -14.51
CA GLU A 145 -6.61 9.61 -15.29
C GLU A 145 -7.80 10.33 -14.64
N ALA A 146 -8.84 9.58 -14.28
CA ALA A 146 -10.04 10.13 -13.66
C ALA A 146 -9.74 10.76 -12.29
N GLU A 147 -8.95 10.07 -11.45
CA GLU A 147 -8.58 10.58 -10.13
C GLU A 147 -7.72 11.84 -10.24
N LEU A 148 -6.72 11.84 -11.12
CA LEU A 148 -5.82 12.99 -11.29
C LEU A 148 -6.58 14.21 -11.80
N GLN A 149 -7.54 14.05 -12.71
CA GLN A 149 -8.39 15.14 -13.16
C GLN A 149 -9.25 15.73 -12.02
N ALA A 150 -9.70 14.91 -11.08
CA ALA A 150 -10.50 15.36 -9.94
C ALA A 150 -9.65 16.02 -8.83
N SER A 151 -8.44 15.54 -8.60
CA SER A 151 -7.57 15.97 -7.49
C SER A 151 -6.60 17.13 -7.84
N LEU A 152 -6.15 17.26 -9.10
CA LEU A 152 -5.25 18.35 -9.50
C LEU A 152 -5.83 19.78 -9.29
N PRO A 153 -7.12 20.06 -9.55
CA PRO A 153 -7.69 21.38 -9.33
C PRO A 153 -7.71 21.80 -7.85
N ALA A 154 -7.76 20.82 -6.93
CA ALA A 154 -7.91 21.07 -5.50
C ALA A 154 -6.62 21.61 -4.84
N LYS A 155 -5.44 21.40 -5.46
CA LYS A 155 -4.11 21.78 -4.93
C LYS A 155 -3.81 21.35 -3.48
N ASP A 156 -4.61 20.45 -2.90
CA ASP A 156 -4.47 19.99 -1.53
C ASP A 156 -3.45 18.83 -1.47
N VAL A 157 -2.17 19.22 -1.58
CA VAL A 157 -1.04 18.30 -1.51
C VAL A 157 -0.39 18.43 -0.13
N VAL A 158 -0.47 17.36 0.65
CA VAL A 158 0.20 17.22 1.93
C VAL A 158 1.56 16.59 1.71
N ILE A 159 2.65 17.29 2.03
CA ILE A 159 4.02 16.79 1.90
C ILE A 159 4.49 16.24 3.26
N LEU A 160 4.81 14.96 3.33
CA LEU A 160 5.34 14.29 4.51
C LEU A 160 6.86 14.12 4.42
N ASP A 161 7.59 15.24 4.45
CA ASP A 161 9.06 15.25 4.37
C ASP A 161 9.73 15.16 5.77
N ASN A 162 9.00 15.35 6.87
CA ASN A 162 9.54 15.36 8.24
C ASN A 162 8.82 14.36 9.18
N LEU A 163 8.80 13.08 8.81
CA LEU A 163 8.11 12.04 9.57
C LEU A 163 8.63 11.88 11.01
N GLU A 164 9.89 12.20 11.28
CA GLU A 164 10.50 12.20 12.62
C GLU A 164 9.84 13.19 13.59
N LYS A 165 9.16 14.21 13.07
CA LYS A 165 8.48 15.24 13.85
C LYS A 165 7.02 14.91 14.11
N LEU A 166 6.54 13.76 13.64
CA LEU A 166 5.17 13.35 13.86
C LEU A 166 5.01 12.81 15.29
N PRO A 167 4.00 13.30 16.03
CA PRO A 167 3.71 12.73 17.33
C PRO A 167 3.24 11.29 17.16
N LEU A 168 3.72 10.41 18.04
CA LEU A 168 3.36 8.99 18.04
C LEU A 168 1.90 8.75 18.47
N SER A 169 1.27 9.74 19.12
CA SER A 169 -0.17 9.77 19.44
C SER A 169 -0.79 11.13 19.11
N SER A 170 -2.01 11.11 18.57
CA SER A 170 -2.83 12.32 18.43
C SER A 170 -3.47 12.65 19.79
N ASP A 171 -2.76 13.38 20.63
CA ASP A 171 -3.33 13.90 21.90
C ASP A 171 -4.21 15.14 21.69
N GLY A 172 -4.53 15.51 20.44
CA GLY A 172 -5.37 16.67 20.11
C GLY A 172 -4.72 18.04 20.38
N VAL A 173 -3.58 18.06 21.06
CA VAL A 173 -2.73 19.24 21.36
C VAL A 173 -1.63 19.41 20.30
N GLY A 174 -1.97 19.24 19.01
CA GLY A 174 -1.07 19.46 17.89
C GLY A 174 -1.27 20.83 17.23
N ASP A 175 -0.18 21.42 16.71
CA ASP A 175 -0.24 22.58 15.81
C ASP A 175 -1.04 22.26 14.53
N ALA A 176 -1.48 23.28 13.80
CA ALA A 176 -2.27 23.14 12.57
C ALA A 176 -1.62 22.20 11.53
N GLY A 177 -0.29 22.22 11.43
CA GLY A 177 0.46 21.32 10.54
C GLY A 177 0.34 19.84 10.95
N THR A 178 0.38 19.54 12.24
CA THR A 178 0.25 18.17 12.76
C THR A 178 -1.15 17.59 12.51
N LYS A 179 -2.19 18.39 12.74
CA LYS A 179 -3.59 17.99 12.49
C LYS A 179 -3.85 17.67 11.02
N LEU A 180 -3.21 18.41 10.12
CA LEU A 180 -3.31 18.20 8.68
C LEU A 180 -2.62 16.89 8.25
N ILE A 181 -1.50 16.54 8.87
CA ILE A 181 -0.84 15.26 8.65
C ILE A 181 -1.65 14.10 9.22
N ASP A 182 -2.17 14.22 10.44
CA ASP A 182 -3.03 13.19 11.04
C ASP A 182 -4.26 12.93 10.17
N ALA A 183 -4.89 13.98 9.63
CA ALA A 183 -5.98 13.86 8.67
C ALA A 183 -5.54 13.14 7.40
N ALA A 184 -4.37 13.46 6.85
CA ALA A 184 -3.83 12.80 5.66
C ALA A 184 -3.52 11.31 5.90
N LEU A 185 -2.99 10.95 7.06
CA LEU A 185 -2.74 9.56 7.45
C LEU A 185 -4.05 8.79 7.65
N ASN A 186 -5.05 9.41 8.28
CA ASN A 186 -6.40 8.84 8.40
C ASN A 186 -7.07 8.64 7.03
N ASP A 187 -6.90 9.58 6.10
CA ASP A 187 -7.40 9.48 4.72
C ASP A 187 -6.70 8.32 3.95
N LEU A 188 -5.45 8.01 4.29
CA LEU A 188 -4.73 6.81 3.84
C LEU A 188 -5.13 5.53 4.61
N GLY A 189 -6.06 5.63 5.56
CA GLY A 189 -6.56 4.55 6.41
C GLY A 189 -5.57 4.04 7.44
N LEU A 190 -4.61 4.86 7.81
CA LEU A 190 -3.65 4.59 8.87
C LEU A 190 -4.27 5.10 10.17
N VAL A 191 -5.12 4.28 10.78
CA VAL A 191 -5.66 4.60 12.10
C VAL A 191 -4.54 4.58 13.13
N SER A 192 -4.46 5.64 13.96
CA SER A 192 -3.61 5.64 15.14
C SER A 192 -4.04 4.49 16.05
N ILE A 193 -3.28 3.40 16.04
CA ILE A 193 -3.46 2.30 17.00
C ILE A 193 -3.11 2.91 18.36
N ARG A 194 -4.13 3.17 19.18
CA ARG A 194 -3.92 3.47 20.59
C ARG A 194 -3.32 2.23 21.24
N CYS A 195 -2.01 2.20 21.40
CA CYS A 195 -1.37 1.28 22.32
C CYS A 195 -1.82 1.68 23.73
N TYR A 196 -2.82 0.99 24.27
CA TYR A 196 -3.12 1.04 25.69
C TYR A 196 -1.96 0.35 26.41
N SER A 197 -1.07 1.15 27.02
CA SER A 197 -0.11 0.71 28.03
C SER A 197 -0.77 0.59 29.39
#